data_AF-A0A1H9YL11-F1
#
_entry.id   AF-A0A1H9YL11-F1
#
_cell.length_a   1.000
_cell.length_b   1.000
_cell.length_c   1.000
_cell.angle_alpha   90.00
_cell.angle_beta   90.00
_cell.angle_gamma   90.00
#
_symmetry.space_group_name_H-M   'P 1'
#
loop_
_entity.id
_entity.type
_entity.pdbx_description
1 polymer ?
#
loop_
_entity_poly.entity_id
_entity_poly.type
_entity_poly.pdbx_seq_one_letter_code
_entity_poly.pdbx_strand_id
1 'polypeptide(L)'
;MFKMNRNEDAVSPVIGVILMVAITVILAAVIAAFVFGMGPSEMAPQSSLRMSNVSTSGFSLEHQGGDIIKYDGINITVDGSDIGAINGSTGTLSAGETIYISTTVANLDAVKIVDINSQQLISDFTVNI
;
A
#
# COMPACT_ATOMS: atom_id res chain seq x y z
N MET A 1 -64.45 -17.96 29.87
CA MET A 1 -64.19 -17.28 28.57
C MET A 1 -62.78 -16.72 28.62
N PHE A 2 -61.83 -17.31 27.89
CA PHE A 2 -60.42 -16.93 27.91
C PHE A 2 -60.19 -15.82 26.87
N LYS A 3 -59.85 -14.63 27.34
CA LYS A 3 -59.61 -13.46 26.48
C LYS A 3 -58.12 -13.45 26.12
N MET A 4 -57.81 -13.84 24.88
CA MET A 4 -56.44 -13.82 24.35
C MET A 4 -56.11 -12.37 23.98
N ASN A 5 -55.36 -11.67 24.83
CA ASN A 5 -54.76 -10.40 24.49
C ASN A 5 -53.62 -10.68 23.50
N ARG A 6 -53.92 -10.65 22.20
CA ARG A 6 -52.86 -10.52 21.20
C ARG A 6 -52.38 -9.08 21.27
N ASN A 7 -51.33 -8.85 22.06
CA ASN A 7 -50.49 -7.67 21.90
C ASN A 7 -49.71 -7.86 20.59
N GLU A 8 -50.43 -7.81 19.47
CA GLU A 8 -49.84 -7.48 18.19
C GLU A 8 -49.64 -5.98 18.23
N ASP A 9 -48.56 -5.56 18.92
CA ASP A 9 -47.99 -4.23 18.76
C ASP A 9 -47.57 -4.13 17.30
N ALA A 10 -48.55 -3.77 16.47
CA ALA A 10 -48.37 -3.41 15.09
C ALA A 10 -47.32 -2.31 15.10
N VAL A 11 -46.12 -2.70 14.70
CA VAL A 11 -44.98 -1.82 14.57
C VAL A 11 -45.49 -0.55 13.91
N SER A 12 -45.36 0.58 14.61
CA SER A 12 -46.00 1.81 14.14
C SER A 12 -45.57 2.08 12.68
N PRO A 13 -46.48 2.53 11.80
CA PRO A 13 -46.18 2.74 10.38
C PRO A 13 -44.87 3.53 10.14
N VAL A 14 -44.51 4.39 11.08
CA VAL A 14 -43.30 5.21 11.08
C VAL A 14 -42.02 4.38 11.32
N ILE A 15 -42.04 3.42 12.24
CA ILE A 15 -40.86 2.59 12.52
C ILE A 15 -40.53 1.71 11.31
N GLY A 16 -41.54 1.18 10.62
CA GLY A 16 -41.33 0.42 9.38
C GLY A 16 -40.67 1.26 8.27
N VAL A 17 -41.10 2.51 8.11
CA VAL A 17 -40.52 3.44 7.13
C VAL A 17 -39.08 3.78 7.49
N ILE A 18 -38.78 4.05 8.76
CA ILE A 18 -37.41 4.35 9.20
C ILE A 18 -36.49 3.15 8.93
N LEU A 19 -36.93 1.93 9.22
CA LEU A 19 -36.15 0.72 8.97
C LEU A 19 -35.90 0.49 7.47
N MET A 20 -36.91 0.72 6.63
CA MET A 20 -36.77 0.59 5.18
C MET A 20 -35.77 1.61 4.60
N VAL A 21 -35.87 2.87 5.03
CA VAL A 21 -34.97 3.95 4.59
C VAL A 21 -33.55 3.72 5.09
N ALA A 22 -33.37 3.25 6.33
CA ALA A 22 -32.03 3.00 6.88
C ALA A 22 -31.27 1.94 6.06
N ILE A 23 -31.90 0.82 5.72
CA ILE A 23 -31.26 -0.25 4.95
C ILE A 23 -30.93 0.22 3.53
N THR A 24 -31.83 0.94 2.86
CA THR A 24 -31.57 1.42 1.49
C THR A 24 -30.46 2.46 1.45
N VAL A 25 -30.35 3.33 2.47
CA VAL A 25 -29.25 4.30 2.57
C VAL A 25 -27.91 3.59 2.78
N ILE A 26 -27.84 2.55 3.62
CA ILE A 26 -26.62 1.76 3.81
C ILE A 26 -26.22 1.06 2.50
N LEU A 27 -27.17 0.38 1.85
CA LEU A 27 -26.90 -0.31 0.57
C LEU A 27 -26.48 0.67 -0.53
N ALA A 28 -27.12 1.83 -0.62
CA ALA A 28 -26.75 2.87 -1.58
C ALA A 28 -25.33 3.40 -1.34
N ALA A 29 -24.95 3.64 -0.08
CA ALA A 29 -23.60 4.10 0.27
C ALA A 29 -22.53 3.06 -0.09
N VAL A 30 -22.79 1.78 0.18
CA VAL A 30 -21.87 0.68 -0.15
C VAL A 30 -21.68 0.55 -1.66
N ILE A 31 -22.76 0.59 -2.45
CA ILE A 31 -22.69 0.53 -3.91
C ILE A 31 -21.97 1.77 -4.47
N ALA A 32 -22.25 2.97 -3.93
CA ALA A 32 -21.55 4.18 -4.32
C ALA A 32 -20.04 4.07 -4.10
N ALA A 33 -19.59 3.51 -2.98
CA ALA A 33 -18.16 3.27 -2.73
C ALA A 33 -17.52 2.37 -3.79
N PHE A 34 -18.21 1.30 -4.22
CA PHE A 34 -17.74 0.43 -5.30
C PHE A 34 -17.74 1.13 -6.67
N VAL A 35 -18.79 1.90 -7.00
CA VAL A 35 -18.88 2.63 -8.28
C VAL A 35 -17.84 3.75 -8.38
N PHE A 36 -17.56 4.43 -7.27
CA PHE A 36 -16.50 5.44 -7.19
C PHE A 36 -15.09 4.84 -7.05
N GLY A 37 -14.95 3.52 -7.05
CA GLY A 37 -13.64 2.86 -7.03
C GLY A 37 -12.87 3.10 -5.73
N MET A 38 -13.57 3.30 -4.61
CA MET A 38 -12.95 3.30 -3.28
C MET A 38 -12.60 1.86 -2.88
N GLY A 39 -11.70 1.23 -3.65
CA GLY A 39 -11.12 -0.06 -3.34
C GLY A 39 -10.09 0.04 -2.22
N PRO A 40 -9.63 -1.10 -1.67
CA PRO A 40 -8.47 -1.10 -0.79
C PRO A 40 -7.29 -0.47 -1.53
N SER A 41 -6.47 0.30 -0.81
CA SER A 41 -5.23 0.86 -1.37
C SER A 41 -4.40 -0.29 -1.96
N GLU A 42 -3.80 -0.07 -3.14
CA GLU A 42 -2.84 -1.01 -3.71
C GLU A 42 -1.76 -1.30 -2.65
N MET A 43 -1.48 -2.59 -2.41
CA MET A 43 -0.47 -2.99 -1.44
C MET A 43 0.90 -2.93 -2.11
N ALA A 44 1.91 -2.40 -1.42
CA ALA A 44 3.28 -2.46 -1.93
C ALA A 44 3.74 -3.92 -2.10
N PRO A 45 4.55 -4.21 -3.13
CA PRO A 45 5.12 -5.53 -3.35
C PRO A 45 5.92 -5.97 -2.11
N GLN A 46 5.65 -7.18 -1.65
CA GLN A 46 6.36 -7.76 -0.51
C GLN A 46 7.63 -8.45 -1.02
N SER A 47 8.71 -7.69 -1.11
CA SER A 47 10.03 -8.18 -1.56
C SER A 47 11.09 -8.00 -0.48
N SER A 48 11.99 -8.98 -0.40
CA SER A 48 13.17 -8.90 0.45
C SER A 48 14.34 -8.39 -0.37
N LEU A 49 14.78 -7.17 -0.06
CA LEU A 49 15.94 -6.56 -0.70
C LEU A 49 17.16 -6.64 0.23
N ARG A 50 18.35 -6.68 -0.36
CA ARG A 50 19.62 -6.50 0.36
C ARG A 50 20.49 -5.45 -0.31
N MET A 51 21.06 -4.61 0.53
CA MET A 51 22.07 -3.64 0.11
C MET A 51 23.46 -4.23 0.32
N SER A 52 24.28 -4.23 -0.74
CA SER A 52 25.62 -4.79 -0.80
C SER A 52 26.56 -3.82 -1.54
N ASN A 53 27.88 -4.02 -1.43
CA ASN A 53 28.90 -3.24 -2.14
C ASN A 53 28.71 -1.70 -1.99
N VAL A 54 28.57 -1.26 -0.74
CA VAL A 54 28.30 0.15 -0.41
C VAL A 54 29.59 0.95 -0.47
N SER A 55 29.55 2.06 -1.18
CA SER A 55 30.65 3.01 -1.34
C SER A 55 30.11 4.44 -1.32
N THR A 56 30.97 5.45 -1.17
CA THR A 56 30.55 6.86 -1.21
C THR A 56 29.84 7.27 -2.51
N SER A 57 30.04 6.48 -3.58
CA SER A 57 29.53 6.78 -4.94
C SER A 57 28.37 5.87 -5.38
N GLY A 58 27.90 4.98 -4.49
CA GLY A 58 26.75 4.13 -4.79
C GLY A 58 26.76 2.80 -4.03
N PHE A 59 25.71 2.03 -4.26
CA PHE A 59 25.51 0.71 -3.64
C PHE A 59 24.86 -0.25 -4.63
N SER A 60 25.05 -1.55 -4.42
CA SER A 60 24.32 -2.60 -5.12
C SER A 60 23.07 -2.98 -4.32
N LEU A 61 21.94 -3.08 -5.02
CA LEU A 61 20.67 -3.56 -4.49
C LEU A 61 20.37 -4.93 -5.10
N GLU A 62 20.28 -5.95 -4.25
CA GLU A 62 20.00 -7.33 -4.60
C GLU A 62 18.59 -7.73 -4.16
N HIS A 63 17.85 -8.42 -5.03
CA HIS A 63 16.53 -8.98 -4.69
C HIS A 63 16.67 -10.42 -4.24
N GLN A 64 16.37 -10.69 -2.97
CA GLN A 64 16.58 -12.00 -2.36
C GLN A 64 15.34 -12.90 -2.40
N GLY A 65 14.20 -12.38 -2.84
CA GLY A 65 12.95 -13.14 -2.93
C GLY A 65 11.70 -12.29 -2.72
N GLY A 66 10.55 -12.91 -2.90
CA GLY A 66 9.24 -12.25 -2.83
C GLY A 66 8.79 -11.71 -4.19
N ASP A 67 7.95 -10.68 -4.16
CA ASP A 67 7.30 -10.13 -5.35
C ASP A 67 8.29 -9.41 -6.28
N ILE A 68 8.01 -9.43 -7.59
CA ILE A 68 8.81 -8.70 -8.58
C ILE A 68 8.61 -7.19 -8.36
N ILE A 69 9.71 -6.45 -8.35
CA ILE A 69 9.67 -4.99 -8.22
C ILE A 69 9.86 -4.36 -9.60
N LYS A 70 8.96 -3.45 -9.98
CA LYS A 70 9.10 -2.67 -11.22
C LYS A 70 9.84 -1.37 -10.92
N TYR A 71 10.84 -1.00 -11.73
CA TYR A 71 11.60 0.23 -11.51
C TYR A 71 10.74 1.50 -11.61
N ASP A 72 9.77 1.50 -12.53
CA ASP A 72 8.79 2.58 -12.69
C ASP A 72 7.80 2.72 -11.52
N GLY A 73 7.68 1.68 -10.67
CA GLY A 73 6.76 1.67 -9.53
C GLY A 73 7.41 2.05 -8.20
N ILE A 74 8.73 2.22 -8.16
CA ILE A 74 9.46 2.48 -6.92
C ILE A 74 10.22 3.80 -6.96
N ASN A 75 10.41 4.33 -5.76
CA ASN A 75 11.23 5.48 -5.51
C ASN A 75 12.25 5.18 -4.41
N ILE A 76 13.48 5.63 -4.62
CA ILE A 76 14.59 5.43 -3.68
C ILE A 76 14.94 6.78 -3.08
N THR A 77 15.01 6.82 -1.75
CA THR A 77 15.42 8.00 -0.99
C THR A 77 16.67 7.69 -0.19
N VAL A 78 17.57 8.66 -0.10
CA VAL A 78 18.77 8.64 0.75
C VAL A 78 18.66 9.82 1.70
N ASP A 79 18.65 9.55 3.01
CA ASP A 79 18.46 10.53 4.07
C ASP A 79 17.24 11.46 3.85
N GLY A 80 16.16 10.88 3.31
CA GLY A 80 14.92 11.60 3.00
C GLY A 80 14.93 12.44 1.72
N SER A 81 16.02 12.44 0.96
CA SER A 81 16.08 13.06 -0.38
C SER A 81 15.87 12.01 -1.47
N ASP A 82 14.94 12.28 -2.38
CA ASP A 82 14.72 11.46 -3.58
C ASP A 82 15.94 11.55 -4.51
N ILE A 83 16.54 10.42 -4.83
CA ILE A 83 17.73 10.40 -5.69
C ILE A 83 17.38 10.29 -7.18
N GLY A 84 16.10 10.08 -7.51
CA GLY A 84 15.62 9.90 -8.89
C GLY A 84 16.26 8.73 -9.62
N ALA A 85 17.06 7.91 -8.92
CA ALA A 85 17.68 6.74 -9.49
C ALA A 85 16.56 5.72 -9.77
N ILE A 86 16.61 5.10 -10.95
CA ILE A 86 15.68 4.08 -11.46
C ILE A 86 14.20 4.47 -11.63
N ASN A 87 13.74 5.55 -11.01
CA ASN A 87 12.38 6.06 -11.17
C ASN A 87 12.11 6.43 -12.64
N GLY A 88 11.10 5.81 -13.26
CA GLY A 88 10.79 5.97 -14.69
C GLY A 88 11.66 5.16 -15.65
N SER A 89 12.58 4.31 -15.15
CA SER A 89 13.32 3.36 -15.97
C SER A 89 12.44 2.16 -16.33
N THR A 90 12.55 1.66 -17.56
CA THR A 90 11.83 0.46 -17.98
C THR A 90 12.59 -0.79 -17.55
N GLY A 91 12.03 -1.54 -16.61
CA GLY A 91 12.59 -2.82 -16.20
C GLY A 91 11.99 -3.35 -14.90
N THR A 92 12.41 -4.56 -14.54
CA THR A 92 12.01 -5.23 -13.30
C THR A 92 13.22 -5.79 -12.58
N LEU A 93 13.15 -5.81 -11.25
CA LEU A 93 14.06 -6.50 -10.37
C LEU A 93 13.36 -7.76 -9.86
N SER A 94 13.88 -8.91 -10.25
CA SER A 94 13.37 -10.24 -9.87
C SER A 94 14.35 -10.93 -8.92
N ALA A 95 13.91 -11.99 -8.25
CA ALA A 95 14.74 -12.71 -7.30
C ALA A 95 16.05 -13.21 -7.93
N GLY A 96 17.17 -12.93 -7.25
CA GLY A 96 18.54 -13.23 -7.67
C GLY A 96 19.21 -12.14 -8.51
N GLU A 97 18.46 -11.14 -8.98
CA GLU A 97 19.03 -10.02 -9.73
C GLU A 97 19.65 -8.98 -8.79
N THR A 98 20.71 -8.33 -9.27
CA THR A 98 21.37 -7.22 -8.57
C THR A 98 21.48 -6.03 -9.52
N ILE A 99 21.10 -4.86 -9.02
CA ILE A 99 21.26 -3.58 -9.73
C ILE A 99 22.21 -2.66 -8.97
N TYR A 100 23.06 -1.94 -9.69
CA TYR A 100 23.93 -0.94 -9.10
C TYR A 100 23.30 0.45 -9.17
N ILE A 101 23.23 1.12 -8.03
CA ILE A 101 22.65 2.46 -7.87
C ILE A 101 23.77 3.46 -7.64
N SER A 102 24.04 4.26 -8.67
CA SER A 102 25.00 5.36 -8.60
C SER A 102 24.35 6.54 -7.88
N THR A 103 24.71 6.75 -6.63
CA THR A 103 24.24 7.88 -5.82
C THR A 103 25.30 8.23 -4.76
N THR A 104 25.32 9.48 -4.31
CA THR A 104 26.21 9.86 -3.21
C THR A 104 25.56 9.45 -1.90
N VAL A 105 26.28 8.67 -1.07
CA VAL A 105 25.84 8.25 0.26
C VAL A 105 26.95 8.52 1.27
N ALA A 106 26.57 8.93 2.48
CA ALA A 106 27.43 9.10 3.64
C ALA A 106 27.21 7.99 4.68
N ASN A 107 28.14 7.88 5.63
CA ASN A 107 28.00 6.95 6.75
C ASN A 107 26.77 7.34 7.60
N LEU A 108 25.96 6.34 7.98
CA LEU A 108 24.68 6.46 8.68
C LEU A 108 23.49 6.98 7.86
N ASP A 109 23.64 7.20 6.55
CA ASP A 109 22.50 7.58 5.72
C ASP A 109 21.44 6.46 5.69
N ALA A 110 20.18 6.86 5.85
CA ALA A 110 19.04 5.95 5.70
C ALA A 110 18.63 5.85 4.24
N VAL A 111 18.82 4.67 3.63
CA VAL A 111 18.36 4.35 2.28
C VAL A 111 17.00 3.66 2.39
N LYS A 112 15.96 4.26 1.81
CA LYS A 112 14.60 3.71 1.84
C LYS A 112 14.09 3.52 0.42
N ILE A 113 13.51 2.35 0.17
CA ILE A 113 12.76 2.07 -1.06
C ILE A 113 11.28 2.12 -0.73
N VAL A 114 10.54 2.95 -1.47
CA VAL A 114 9.12 3.23 -1.28
C VAL A 114 8.38 2.96 -2.58
N ASP A 115 7.20 2.34 -2.49
CA ASP A 115 6.32 2.17 -3.65
C ASP A 115 5.55 3.47 -3.94
N ILE A 116 5.50 3.87 -5.21
CA ILE A 116 4.93 5.17 -5.61
C ILE A 116 3.40 5.17 -5.50
N ASN A 117 2.76 4.04 -5.76
CA ASN A 117 1.30 3.95 -5.81
C ASN A 117 0.69 3.92 -4.42
N SER A 118 1.29 3.13 -3.53
CA SER A 118 0.83 2.88 -2.17
C SER A 118 1.48 3.80 -1.13
N GLN A 119 2.60 4.46 -1.47
CA GLN A 119 3.46 5.23 -0.55
C GLN A 119 3.96 4.39 0.64
N GLN A 120 3.94 3.07 0.52
CA GLN A 120 4.41 2.15 1.55
C GLN A 120 5.90 1.87 1.40
N LEU A 121 6.59 1.73 2.53
CA LEU A 121 7.98 1.32 2.58
C LEU A 121 8.09 -0.16 2.18
N ILE A 122 8.96 -0.46 1.21
CA ILE A 122 9.30 -1.83 0.81
C ILE A 122 10.48 -2.33 1.62
N SER A 123 11.53 -1.52 1.76
CA SER A 123 12.73 -1.87 2.53
C SER A 123 13.48 -0.61 2.99
N ASP A 124 14.08 -0.71 4.18
CA ASP A 124 14.98 0.28 4.75
C ASP A 124 16.37 -0.32 5.00
N PHE A 125 17.39 0.47 4.73
CA PHE A 125 18.78 0.14 5.00
C PHE A 125 19.48 1.34 5.62
N THR A 126 20.46 1.08 6.49
CA THR A 126 21.38 2.11 6.99
C THR A 126 22.74 1.87 6.35
N VAL A 127 23.31 2.92 5.77
CA VAL A 127 24.64 2.88 5.16
C VAL A 127 25.69 2.79 6.27
N ASN A 128 26.57 1.79 6.16
CA ASN A 128 27.74 1.66 7.01
C ASN A 128 28.96 1.43 6.12
N ILE A 129 29.74 2.49 5.92
CA ILE A 129 30.99 2.51 5.15
C ILE A 129 32.19 2.83 6.03
#